data_AF-A0AA39T0S0-F1
#
_entry.id   AF-A0AA39T0S0-F1
#
_cell.length_a   1.000
_cell.length_b   1.000
_cell.length_c   1.000
_cell.angle_alpha   90.00
_cell.angle_beta   90.00
_cell.angle_gamma   90.00
#
_symmetry.space_group_name_H-M   'P 1'
#
loop_
_entity.id
_entity.type
_entity.pdbx_description
1 polymer ?
#
loop_
_entity_poly.entity_id
_entity_poly.type
_entity_poly.pdbx_seq_one_letter_code
_entity_poly.pdbx_strand_id
1 'polypeptide(L)'
;IFLIASRFNHACGEKRNVNYAYDEKAMTMVFRVHRPITAGTELLISYGGSPEHLYSMYGFCCTCGGCAGYSREDIKKHDDAQWN
;
A
#
# COMPACT_ATOMS: atom_id res chain seq x y z
N ILE A 1 -9.69 -13.31 7.13
CA ILE A 1 -9.18 -11.92 7.27
C ILE A 1 -8.01 -11.92 8.25
N PHE A 2 -6.95 -11.14 7.99
CA PHE A 2 -5.76 -11.05 8.86
C PHE A 2 -5.71 -9.68 9.55
N LEU A 3 -6.33 -9.54 10.73
CA LEU A 3 -6.50 -8.23 11.39
C LEU A 3 -5.18 -7.54 11.76
N ILE A 4 -4.12 -8.30 12.04
CA ILE A 4 -2.78 -7.75 12.29
C ILE A 4 -2.19 -7.17 11.00
N ALA A 5 -2.38 -7.86 9.87
CA ALA A 5 -1.90 -7.42 8.56
C ALA A 5 -2.54 -6.10 8.12
N SER A 6 -3.81 -5.86 8.49
CA SER A 6 -4.55 -4.63 8.15
C SER A 6 -3.99 -3.37 8.83
N ARG A 7 -3.00 -3.49 9.72
CA ARG A 7 -2.34 -2.33 10.37
C ARG A 7 -1.15 -1.79 9.59
N PHE A 8 -0.62 -2.53 8.61
CA PHE A 8 0.52 -2.08 7.82
C PHE A 8 0.05 -1.07 6.77
N ASN A 9 0.64 0.12 6.76
CA ASN A 9 0.40 1.13 5.73
C ASN A 9 1.10 0.78 4.41
N HIS A 10 0.73 1.53 3.36
CA HIS A 10 1.24 1.35 2.01
C HIS A 10 2.53 2.14 1.75
N ALA A 11 3.48 1.51 1.05
CA ALA A 11 4.48 2.21 0.25
C ALA A 11 4.77 1.45 -1.06
N CYS A 12 5.03 2.18 -2.14
CA CYS A 12 5.24 1.59 -3.46
C CYS A 12 6.64 0.95 -3.60
N GLY A 13 6.73 -0.13 -4.37
CA GLY A 13 8.00 -0.69 -4.86
C GLY A 13 9.07 -0.84 -3.77
N GLU A 14 10.23 -0.22 -3.99
CA GLU A 14 11.38 -0.23 -3.07
C GLU A 14 11.20 0.65 -1.81
N LYS A 15 10.17 1.50 -1.76
CA LYS A 15 9.91 2.36 -0.58
C LYS A 15 9.38 1.56 0.60
N ARG A 16 8.59 0.50 0.36
CA ARG A 16 8.19 -0.44 1.42
C ARG A 16 9.40 -1.13 2.03
N ASN A 17 9.29 -1.61 3.26
CA ASN A 17 10.36 -2.36 3.94
C ASN A 17 9.95 -3.79 4.29
N VAL A 18 8.68 -4.16 4.07
CA VAL A 18 8.14 -5.49 4.36
C VAL A 18 7.59 -6.15 3.09
N ASN A 19 8.01 -7.40 2.88
CA ASN A 19 7.39 -8.37 1.99
C ASN A 19 6.37 -9.20 2.75
N TYR A 20 5.33 -9.68 2.07
CA TYR A 20 4.41 -10.65 2.65
C TYR A 20 4.08 -11.76 1.65
N ALA A 21 3.77 -12.94 2.19
CA ALA A 21 3.30 -14.09 1.43
C ALA A 21 2.40 -14.95 2.32
N TYR A 22 1.41 -15.60 1.73
CA TYR A 22 0.59 -16.58 2.44
C TYR A 22 1.26 -17.95 2.39
N ASP A 23 1.51 -18.54 3.55
CA ASP A 23 1.97 -19.93 3.69
C ASP A 23 0.72 -20.83 3.79
N GLU A 24 0.43 -21.55 2.71
CA GLU A 24 -0.73 -22.44 2.64
C GLU A 24 -0.63 -23.64 3.58
N LYS A 25 0.59 -24.14 3.84
CA LYS A 25 0.79 -25.31 4.72
C LYS A 25 0.53 -24.94 6.17
N ALA A 26 1.05 -23.79 6.59
CA ALA A 26 0.82 -23.26 7.93
C ALA A 26 -0.53 -22.54 8.07
N MET A 27 -1.21 -22.26 6.95
CA MET A 27 -2.38 -21.39 6.86
C MET A 27 -2.16 -20.01 7.53
N THR A 28 -0.98 -19.42 7.31
CA THR A 28 -0.60 -18.15 7.96
C THR A 28 -0.08 -17.12 6.97
N MET A 29 -0.28 -15.84 7.27
CA MET A 29 0.35 -14.75 6.54
C MET A 29 1.72 -14.46 7.14
N VAL A 30 2.78 -14.53 6.32
CA VAL A 30 4.17 -14.32 6.74
C VAL A 30 4.66 -12.96 6.26
N PHE A 31 5.18 -12.15 7.18
CA PHE A 31 5.76 -10.84 6.90
C PHE A 31 7.27 -10.88 7.12
N ARG A 32 8.04 -10.37 6.16
CA ARG A 32 9.51 -10.36 6.22
C ARG A 32 10.04 -8.99 5.86
N VAL A 33 10.82 -8.40 6.76
CA VAL A 33 11.61 -7.22 6.46
C VAL A 33 12.72 -7.61 5.46
N HIS A 34 12.96 -6.79 4.43
CA HIS A 34 13.95 -7.09 3.37
C HIS A 34 15.18 -6.17 3.38
N ARG A 35 15.30 -5.30 4.38
CA ARG A 35 16.49 -4.48 4.64
C ARG A 35 16.64 -4.17 6.13
N PRO A 36 17.84 -3.89 6.67
CA PRO A 36 17.98 -3.44 8.05
C PRO A 36 17.10 -2.20 8.34
N ILE A 37 16.44 -2.19 9.50
CA ILE A 37 15.61 -1.08 9.99
C ILE A 37 15.92 -0.82 11.46
N THR A 38 15.74 0.41 11.90
CA THR A 38 15.93 0.81 13.30
C THR A 38 14.63 0.66 14.10
N ALA A 39 14.74 0.54 15.42
CA ALA A 39 13.56 0.57 16.28
C ALA A 39 12.78 1.88 16.08
N GLY A 40 11.45 1.79 16.05
CA GLY A 40 10.56 2.92 15.77
C GLY A 40 10.34 3.24 14.30
N THR A 41 11.04 2.58 13.36
CA THR A 41 10.74 2.69 11.94
C THR A 41 9.38 2.06 11.62
N GLU A 42 8.51 2.82 10.93
CA GLU A 42 7.21 2.30 10.47
C GLU A 42 7.40 1.13 9.49
N LEU A 43 6.60 0.07 9.66
CA LEU A 43 6.58 -1.06 8.76
C LEU A 43 5.54 -0.85 7.65
N LEU A 44 6.00 -0.94 6.41
CA LEU A 44 5.22 -0.61 5.21
C LEU A 44 5.24 -1.80 4.25
N ILE A 45 4.08 -2.15 3.72
CA ILE A 45 3.90 -3.15 2.66
C ILE A 45 3.46 -2.46 1.35
N SER A 46 3.52 -3.16 0.22
CA SER A 46 2.86 -2.70 -1.00
C SER A 46 1.49 -3.34 -1.08
N TYR A 47 0.45 -2.54 -1.24
CA TYR A 47 -0.89 -3.06 -1.55
C TYR A 47 -1.02 -3.46 -3.03
N GLY A 48 -0.01 -3.14 -3.86
CA GLY A 48 -0.11 -3.21 -5.31
C GLY A 48 -0.91 -2.05 -5.91
N GLY A 49 -1.18 -2.12 -7.21
CA GLY A 49 -2.01 -1.16 -7.93
C GLY A 49 -1.32 0.16 -8.32
N SER A 50 -2.04 0.96 -9.11
CA SER A 50 -1.68 2.33 -9.47
C SER A 50 -2.12 3.32 -8.38
N PRO A 51 -1.62 4.58 -8.38
CA PRO A 51 -2.11 5.61 -7.47
C PRO A 51 -3.64 5.84 -7.55
N GLU A 52 -4.20 5.75 -8.75
CA GLU A 52 -5.66 5.77 -8.98
C GLU A 52 -6.36 4.60 -8.26
N HIS A 53 -5.83 3.38 -8.38
CA HIS A 53 -6.38 2.21 -7.70
C HIS A 53 -6.34 2.36 -6.18
N LEU A 54 -5.28 2.99 -5.64
CA LEU A 54 -5.19 3.26 -4.20
C LEU A 54 -6.27 4.25 -3.76
N TYR A 55 -6.53 5.28 -4.55
CA TYR A 55 -7.60 6.24 -4.28
C TYR A 55 -8.98 5.56 -4.32
N SER A 56 -9.30 4.82 -5.38
CA SER A 56 -10.62 4.22 -5.55
C SER A 56 -10.90 3.08 -4.55
N MET A 57 -9.92 2.25 -4.25
CA MET A 57 -10.12 1.08 -3.37
C MET A 57 -9.89 1.36 -1.89
N TYR A 58 -8.98 2.28 -1.57
CA TYR A 58 -8.53 2.52 -0.19
C TYR A 58 -8.74 3.97 0.28
N GLY A 59 -9.19 4.87 -0.58
CA GLY A 59 -9.58 6.24 -0.20
C GLY A 59 -8.40 7.16 0.15
N PHE A 60 -7.18 6.84 -0.28
CA PHE A 60 -6.00 7.69 -0.02
C PHE A 60 -5.15 7.93 -1.27
N CYS A 61 -4.43 9.06 -1.29
CA CYS A 61 -3.43 9.36 -2.30
C CYS A 61 -2.04 9.07 -1.75
N CYS A 62 -1.29 8.19 -2.42
CA CYS A 62 0.03 7.78 -1.96
C CYS A 62 1.06 8.92 -2.08
N THR A 63 1.83 9.13 -1.01
CA THR A 63 2.88 10.16 -0.92
C THR A 63 4.27 9.59 -0.65
N CYS A 64 4.47 8.28 -0.86
CA CYS A 64 5.71 7.58 -0.47
C CYS A 64 6.97 8.00 -1.26
N GLY A 65 6.83 8.83 -2.30
CA GLY A 65 7.92 9.25 -3.19
C GLY A 65 8.48 8.14 -4.09
N GLY A 66 7.81 6.98 -4.15
CA GLY A 66 8.12 5.87 -5.07
C GLY A 66 7.18 5.79 -6.28
N CYS A 67 6.16 6.64 -6.33
CA CYS A 67 5.22 6.78 -7.44
C CYS A 67 5.00 8.26 -7.76
N ALA A 68 4.34 8.55 -8.88
CA ALA A 68 3.98 9.91 -9.28
C ALA A 68 2.90 10.55 -8.37
N GLY A 69 2.33 9.77 -7.44
CA GLY A 69 1.19 10.20 -6.64
C GLY A 69 -0.12 10.22 -7.45
N TYR A 70 -1.14 10.84 -6.87
CA TYR A 70 -2.43 11.07 -7.51
C TYR A 70 -2.87 12.49 -7.15
N SER A 71 -2.92 13.38 -8.13
CA SER A 71 -3.10 14.82 -7.90
C SER A 71 -4.57 15.17 -7.60
N ARG A 72 -4.81 16.39 -7.12
CA ARG A 72 -6.18 16.88 -6.92
C ARG A 72 -6.94 16.98 -8.24
N GLU A 73 -6.23 17.32 -9.32
CA GLU A 73 -6.77 17.35 -10.67
C GLU A 73 -7.16 15.95 -11.15
N ASP A 74 -6.37 14.92 -10.83
CA ASP A 74 -6.69 13.52 -11.14
C ASP A 74 -7.90 13.04 -10.35
N ILE A 75 -7.96 13.34 -9.05
CA ILE A 75 -9.11 13.04 -8.19
C ILE A 75 -10.38 13.65 -8.76
N LYS A 76 -10.35 14.95 -9.10
CA LYS A 76 -11.52 15.63 -9.66
C LYS A 76 -11.99 14.95 -10.94
N LYS A 77 -11.08 14.63 -11.86
CA LYS A 77 -11.42 13.93 -13.12
C LYS A 77 -12.02 12.56 -12.86
N HIS A 78 -11.48 11.81 -11.91
CA HIS A 78 -11.98 10.50 -11.55
C HIS A 78 -13.38 10.56 -10.94
N ASP A 79 -13.61 11.47 -10.01
CA ASP A 79 -14.91 11.63 -9.35
C ASP A 79 -15.98 12.15 -10.32
N ASP A 80 -15.62 13.11 -11.18
CA ASP A 80 -16.49 13.60 -12.26
C ASP A 80 -16.84 12.46 -13.23
N ALA A 81 -15.91 11.54 -13.53
CA ALA A 81 -16.15 10.40 -14.41
C ALA A 81 -17.05 9.31 -13.81
N GLN A 82 -17.08 9.16 -12.48
CA GLN A 82 -17.96 8.19 -11.81
C GLN A 82 -19.42 8.64 -11.67
N TRP A 83 -19.69 9.95 -11.82
CA TRP A 83 -21.03 10.53 -11.67
C TRP A 83 -21.75 10.76 -13.02
N ASN A 84 -21.17 10.28 -14.13
CA ASN A 84 -21.80 10.23 -15.45
C ASN A 84 -22.24 8.80 -15.81
#